data_AF-A0A415CFZ8-F1
#
_entry.id   AF-A0A415CFZ8-F1
#
_cell.length_a   1.000
_cell.length_b   1.000
_cell.length_c   1.000
_cell.angle_alpha   90.00
_cell.angle_beta   90.00
_cell.angle_gamma   90.00
#
_symmetry.space_group_name_H-M   'P 1'
#
loop_
_entity.id
_entity.type
_entity.pdbx_description
1 polymer ?
#
loop_
_entity_poly.entity_id
_entity_poly.type
_entity_poly.pdbx_seq_one_letter_code
_entity_poly.pdbx_strand_id
1 'polypeptide(L)'
;MSVYQFEERPASVILGRRGLFKVVGLCAVAAGATGWAVGDLLANRNSVLLARQKGLYADDKLCQAMNLTSSHQNPVVRQIYVDLGAAPMDNTMYGLLHTHYFQRSQLSAHH
;
A
#
# COMPACT_ATOMS: atom_id res chain seq x y z
N MET A 1 49.67 -52.91 -18.03
CA MET A 1 48.49 -52.06 -18.25
C MET A 1 48.41 -51.13 -17.04
N SER A 2 48.88 -49.88 -17.13
CA SER A 2 48.90 -48.99 -15.97
C SER A 2 47.49 -48.49 -15.69
N VAL A 3 46.98 -48.76 -14.48
CA VAL A 3 45.68 -48.28 -14.02
C VAL A 3 45.79 -46.77 -13.83
N TYR A 4 45.02 -46.01 -14.62
CA TYR A 4 44.97 -44.56 -14.46
C TYR A 4 44.11 -44.24 -13.24
N GLN A 5 44.73 -43.70 -12.19
CA GLN A 5 44.04 -43.28 -10.96
C GLN A 5 43.80 -41.76 -11.06
N PHE A 6 42.53 -41.35 -11.06
CA PHE A 6 42.16 -39.93 -11.10
C PHE A 6 42.47 -39.29 -9.74
N GLU A 7 43.50 -38.47 -9.67
CA GLU A 7 43.71 -37.57 -8.54
C GLU A 7 42.89 -36.29 -8.76
N GLU A 8 41.91 -36.05 -7.89
CA GLU A 8 41.18 -34.79 -7.90
C GLU A 8 42.16 -33.64 -7.67
N ARG A 9 42.07 -32.58 -8.50
CA ARG A 9 42.92 -31.40 -8.33
C ARG A 9 42.72 -30.85 -6.91
N PRO A 10 43.79 -30.62 -6.13
CA PRO A 10 43.65 -30.19 -4.75
C PRO A 10 42.91 -28.85 -4.70
N ALA A 11 41.96 -28.72 -3.78
CA ALA A 11 41.11 -27.53 -3.65
C ALA A 11 41.94 -26.23 -3.54
N SER A 12 43.17 -26.30 -3.03
CA SER A 12 44.13 -25.20 -2.95
C SER A 12 44.59 -24.65 -4.31
N VAL A 13 44.62 -25.48 -5.37
CA VAL A 13 44.95 -25.05 -6.74
C VAL A 13 43.72 -24.43 -7.43
N ILE A 14 42.51 -24.90 -7.07
CA ILE A 14 41.23 -24.36 -7.57
C ILE A 14 40.88 -23.02 -6.88
N LEU A 15 41.20 -22.88 -5.59
CA LEU A 15 41.00 -21.69 -4.75
C LEU A 15 42.26 -20.81 -4.61
N GLY A 16 43.16 -20.82 -5.59
CA GLY A 16 44.25 -19.82 -5.64
C GLY A 16 43.71 -18.38 -5.74
N ARG A 17 44.58 -17.36 -5.67
CA ARG A 17 44.19 -15.93 -5.66
C ARG A 17 43.11 -15.54 -6.70
N ARG A 18 43.19 -16.08 -7.93
CA ARG A 18 42.19 -15.85 -8.99
C ARG A 18 40.88 -16.59 -8.76
N GLY A 19 40.91 -17.79 -8.18
CA GLY A 19 39.71 -18.53 -7.77
C GLY A 19 38.98 -17.84 -6.62
N LEU A 20 39.71 -17.34 -5.63
CA LEU A 20 39.14 -16.55 -4.53
C LEU A 20 38.41 -15.29 -5.04
N PHE A 21 39.02 -14.51 -5.94
CA PHE A 21 38.35 -13.33 -6.51
C PHE A 21 37.08 -13.68 -7.30
N LYS A 22 37.05 -14.83 -7.99
CA LYS A 22 35.84 -15.29 -8.68
C LYS A 22 34.72 -15.67 -7.71
N VAL A 23 35.06 -16.39 -6.64
CA VAL A 23 34.09 -16.79 -5.60
C VAL A 23 33.57 -15.56 -4.86
N VAL A 24 34.45 -14.66 -4.43
CA VAL A 24 34.06 -13.41 -3.76
C VAL A 24 33.21 -12.53 -4.68
N GLY A 25 33.61 -12.40 -5.95
CA GLY A 25 32.82 -11.67 -6.95
C GLY A 25 31.43 -12.28 -7.13
N LEU A 26 31.32 -13.60 -7.20
CA LEU A 26 30.05 -14.31 -7.29
C LEU A 26 29.17 -14.06 -6.05
N CYS A 27 29.75 -14.16 -4.85
CA CYS A 27 29.05 -13.88 -3.59
C CYS A 27 28.57 -12.43 -3.51
N ALA A 28 29.38 -11.47 -3.95
CA ALA A 28 29.01 -10.05 -3.96
C ALA A 28 27.84 -9.77 -4.92
N VAL A 29 27.86 -10.37 -6.13
CA VAL A 29 26.74 -10.26 -7.09
C VAL A 29 25.48 -10.91 -6.52
N ALA A 30 25.58 -12.08 -5.90
CA ALA A 30 24.45 -12.76 -5.29
C ALA A 30 23.84 -11.96 -4.12
N ALA A 31 24.67 -11.38 -3.26
CA ALA A 31 24.21 -10.51 -2.17
C ALA A 31 23.58 -9.21 -2.70
N GLY A 32 24.15 -8.61 -3.74
CA GLY A 32 23.59 -7.42 -4.37
C GLY A 32 22.22 -7.68 -5.02
N ALA A 33 22.09 -8.78 -5.77
CA ALA A 33 20.84 -9.15 -6.44
C ALA A 33 19.72 -9.45 -5.43
N THR A 34 20.03 -10.17 -4.36
CA THR A 34 19.06 -10.47 -3.29
C THR A 34 18.67 -9.22 -2.52
N GLY A 35 19.63 -8.35 -2.17
CA GLY A 35 19.36 -7.06 -1.52
C GLY A 35 18.46 -6.15 -2.36
N TRP A 36 18.71 -6.07 -3.67
CA TRP A 36 17.86 -5.31 -4.60
C TRP A 36 16.44 -5.88 -4.69
N ALA A 37 16.29 -7.19 -4.84
CA ALA A 37 14.97 -7.83 -4.95
C ALA A 37 14.13 -7.66 -3.66
N VAL A 38 14.76 -7.77 -2.49
CA VAL A 38 14.10 -7.51 -1.21
C VAL A 38 13.72 -6.03 -1.10
N GLY A 39 14.62 -5.11 -1.46
CA GLY A 39 14.34 -3.68 -1.48
C GLY A 39 13.16 -3.32 -2.38
N ASP A 40 13.11 -3.87 -3.59
CA ASP A 40 12.03 -3.66 -4.55
C ASP A 40 10.69 -4.20 -4.05
N LEU A 41 10.66 -5.42 -3.48
CA LEU A 41 9.46 -5.99 -2.87
C LEU A 41 8.93 -5.10 -1.74
N LEU A 42 9.82 -4.62 -0.87
CA LEU A 42 9.47 -3.76 0.25
C LEU A 42 8.95 -2.39 -0.23
N ALA A 43 9.51 -1.82 -1.29
CA ALA A 43 9.05 -0.56 -1.88
C ALA A 43 7.69 -0.73 -2.58
N ASN A 44 7.50 -1.84 -3.30
CA ASN A 44 6.30 -2.11 -4.08
C ASN A 44 5.13 -2.67 -3.27
N ARG A 45 5.31 -3.00 -1.98
CA ARG A 45 4.26 -3.57 -1.12
C ARG A 45 2.96 -2.77 -1.11
N ASN A 46 3.08 -1.43 -1.21
CA ASN A 46 1.95 -0.49 -1.15
C ASN A 46 1.63 0.14 -2.50
N SER A 47 2.27 -0.30 -3.58
CA SER A 47 2.11 0.28 -4.92
C SER A 47 0.64 0.39 -5.36
N VAL A 48 -0.16 -0.65 -5.10
CA VAL A 48 -1.60 -0.66 -5.40
C VAL A 48 -2.38 0.36 -4.56
N LEU A 49 -2.07 0.50 -3.27
CA LEU A 49 -2.72 1.47 -2.39
C LEU A 49 -2.39 2.90 -2.81
N LEU A 50 -1.11 3.15 -3.13
CA LEU A 50 -0.65 4.45 -3.61
C LEU A 50 -1.25 4.78 -4.98
N ALA A 51 -1.41 3.79 -5.87
CA ALA A 51 -2.08 3.97 -7.15
C ALA A 51 -3.55 4.34 -6.97
N ARG A 52 -4.28 3.67 -6.06
CA ARG A 52 -5.68 4.02 -5.71
C ARG A 52 -5.78 5.44 -5.16
N GLN A 53 -4.90 5.78 -4.21
CA GLN A 53 -4.84 7.12 -3.62
C GLN A 53 -4.57 8.19 -4.69
N LYS A 54 -3.63 7.93 -5.60
CA LYS A 54 -3.31 8.83 -6.70
C LYS A 54 -4.50 9.02 -7.65
N GLY A 55 -5.25 7.96 -7.95
CA GLY A 55 -6.48 8.04 -8.73
C GLY A 55 -7.54 8.93 -8.07
N LEU A 56 -7.84 8.68 -6.80
CA LEU A 56 -8.80 9.48 -6.03
C LEU A 56 -8.44 10.97 -6.01
N TYR A 57 -7.17 11.31 -5.84
CA TYR A 57 -6.74 12.72 -5.86
C TYR A 57 -6.69 13.33 -7.27
N ALA A 58 -6.61 12.53 -8.33
CA ALA A 58 -6.78 13.04 -9.69
C ALA A 58 -8.23 13.44 -9.94
N ASP A 59 -9.18 12.64 -9.45
CA ASP A 59 -10.61 12.96 -9.52
C ASP A 59 -10.96 14.18 -8.65
N ASP A 60 -10.36 14.29 -7.46
CA ASP A 60 -10.55 15.47 -6.60
C ASP A 60 -10.12 16.77 -7.29
N LYS A 61 -9.05 16.75 -8.09
CA LYS A 61 -8.63 17.92 -8.89
C LYS A 61 -9.67 18.32 -9.94
N LEU A 62 -10.42 17.37 -10.50
CA LEU A 62 -11.54 17.67 -11.39
C LEU A 62 -12.66 18.37 -10.63
N CYS A 63 -13.01 17.88 -9.43
CA CYS A 63 -13.96 18.55 -8.54
C CYS A 63 -13.50 19.96 -8.15
N GLN A 64 -12.20 20.16 -7.92
CA GLN A 64 -11.59 21.47 -7.67
C GLN A 64 -11.76 22.43 -8.84
N ALA A 65 -11.51 21.97 -10.07
CA ALA A 65 -11.72 22.79 -11.26
C ALA A 65 -13.19 23.22 -11.45
N MET A 66 -14.13 22.41 -10.97
CA MET A 66 -15.58 22.69 -11.01
C MET A 66 -16.09 23.49 -9.80
N ASN A 67 -15.24 23.91 -8.87
CA ASN A 67 -15.63 24.53 -7.59
C ASN A 67 -16.60 23.66 -6.76
N LEU A 68 -16.44 22.34 -6.81
CA LEU A 68 -17.22 21.34 -6.06
C LEU A 68 -16.38 20.68 -4.96
N THR A 69 -15.40 21.41 -4.40
CA THR A 69 -14.46 20.85 -3.41
C THR A 69 -15.09 20.62 -2.05
N SER A 70 -16.07 21.45 -1.71
CA SER A 70 -16.70 21.45 -0.40
C SER A 70 -18.16 21.07 -0.53
N SER A 71 -18.66 20.21 0.36
CA SER A 71 -20.04 19.69 0.28
C SER A 71 -21.12 20.79 0.24
N HIS A 72 -20.88 21.95 0.86
CA HIS A 72 -21.81 23.09 0.85
C HIS A 72 -21.86 23.84 -0.50
N GLN A 73 -20.90 23.61 -1.39
CA GLN A 73 -20.88 24.14 -2.76
C GLN A 73 -21.70 23.26 -3.72
N ASN A 74 -22.04 22.04 -3.31
CA ASN A 74 -22.83 21.14 -4.14
C ASN A 74 -24.28 21.66 -4.28
N PRO A 75 -24.73 21.97 -5.51
CA PRO A 75 -26.06 22.55 -5.73
C PRO A 75 -27.20 21.60 -5.32
N VAL A 76 -27.00 20.29 -5.48
CA VAL A 76 -28.01 19.27 -5.10
C VAL A 76 -28.17 19.23 -3.58
N VAL A 77 -27.06 19.23 -2.84
CA VAL A 77 -27.09 19.26 -1.37
C VAL A 77 -27.83 20.50 -0.89
N ARG A 78 -27.51 21.66 -1.45
CA ARG A 78 -28.20 22.91 -1.09
C ARG A 78 -29.70 22.85 -1.38
N GLN A 79 -30.09 22.30 -2.53
CA GLN A 79 -31.49 22.19 -2.91
C GLN A 79 -32.27 21.32 -1.92
N ILE A 80 -31.70 20.22 -1.43
CA ILE A 80 -32.36 19.35 -0.43
C ILE A 80 -32.70 20.13 0.84
N TYR A 81 -31.78 20.95 1.34
CA TYR A 81 -32.04 21.77 2.53
C TYR A 81 -33.11 22.85 2.28
N VAL A 82 -33.12 23.46 1.08
CA VAL A 82 -34.14 24.45 0.69
C VAL A 82 -35.52 23.81 0.58
N ASP A 83 -35.62 22.67 -0.11
CA ASP A 83 -36.89 21.98 -0.35
C ASP A 83 -37.52 21.44 0.95
N LEU A 84 -36.67 21.01 1.90
CA LEU A 84 -37.12 20.55 3.22
C LEU A 84 -37.36 21.69 4.21
N GLY A 85 -37.03 22.94 3.85
CA GLY A 85 -37.11 24.09 4.76
C GLY A 85 -36.26 23.89 6.01
N ALA A 86 -35.13 23.19 5.87
CA ALA A 86 -34.34 22.66 6.97
C ALA A 86 -32.95 23.30 7.05
N ALA A 87 -32.33 23.23 8.23
CA ALA A 87 -30.96 23.68 8.47
C ALA A 87 -30.10 22.53 9.04
N PRO A 88 -28.76 22.57 8.86
CA PRO A 88 -27.89 21.63 9.55
C PRO A 88 -28.15 21.65 11.06
N MET A 89 -28.30 20.47 11.65
CA MET A 89 -28.61 20.26 13.08
C MET A 89 -29.99 20.75 13.56
N ASP A 90 -30.92 21.08 12.66
CA ASP A 90 -32.31 21.29 13.10
C ASP A 90 -32.99 19.97 13.52
N ASN A 91 -34.20 20.07 14.09
CA ASN A 91 -34.92 18.88 14.57
C ASN A 91 -35.24 17.88 13.44
N THR A 92 -35.53 18.36 12.24
CA THR A 92 -35.86 17.54 11.07
C THR A 92 -34.66 16.71 10.62
N MET A 93 -33.50 17.35 10.45
CA MET A 93 -32.23 16.74 10.07
C MET A 93 -31.62 15.93 11.22
N TYR A 94 -31.89 16.30 12.47
CA TYR A 94 -31.53 15.48 13.61
C TYR A 94 -32.27 14.15 13.57
N GLY A 95 -33.59 14.16 13.39
CA GLY A 95 -34.38 12.94 13.29
C GLY A 95 -34.06 12.07 12.07
N LEU A 96 -33.59 12.66 10.96
CA LEU A 96 -33.30 11.93 9.72
C LEU A 96 -31.85 11.44 9.61
N LEU A 97 -30.87 12.27 10.01
CA LEU A 97 -29.45 12.05 9.71
C LEU A 97 -28.59 11.73 10.94
N HIS A 98 -29.11 11.96 12.15
CA HIS A 98 -28.37 11.67 13.38
C HIS A 98 -28.79 10.31 13.94
N THR A 99 -27.89 9.68 14.69
CA THR A 99 -28.10 8.40 15.34
C THR A 99 -27.59 8.44 16.78
N HIS A 100 -27.98 7.45 17.56
CA HIS A 100 -27.50 7.24 18.92
C HIS A 100 -26.62 5.99 18.99
N TYR A 101 -25.74 5.96 19.99
CA TYR A 101 -24.90 4.82 20.29
C TYR A 101 -25.35 4.19 21.60
N PHE A 102 -25.28 2.87 21.66
CA PHE A 102 -25.50 2.10 22.89
C PHE A 102 -24.21 1.41 23.31
N GLN A 103 -24.06 1.18 24.61
CA GLN A 103 -22.90 0.47 25.13
C GLN A 103 -22.96 -0.99 24.65
N ARG A 104 -21.98 -1.38 23.81
CA ARG A 104 -21.97 -2.70 23.15
C ARG A 104 -21.97 -3.88 24.14
N SER A 105 -21.44 -3.69 25.35
CA SER A 105 -21.46 -4.71 26.41
C SER A 105 -22.85 -4.93 27.03
N GLN A 106 -23.80 -4.02 26.80
CA GLN A 106 -25.18 -4.12 27.29
C GLN A 106 -26.17 -4.52 26.17
N LEU A 107 -25.65 -4.86 24.98
CA LEU A 107 -26.48 -5.11 23.79
C LEU A 107 -27.38 -6.36 23.92
N SER A 108 -27.04 -7.33 24.78
CA SER A 108 -27.89 -8.50 25.04
C SER A 108 -29.02 -8.24 26.04
N ALA A 109 -29.01 -7.12 26.76
CA ALA A 109 -30.06 -6.78 27.73
C ALA A 109 -31.21 -5.96 27.12
N HIS A 110 -31.07 -5.56 25.85
CA HIS A 110 -32.02 -4.73 25.10
C HIS A 110 -32.64 -5.46 23.90
N HIS A 111 -32.49 -6.79 23.83
CA HIS A 111 -33.03 -7.65 22.78
C HIS A 111 -34.18 -8.52 23.29
#